data_AF-A0A9Q0KTE6-F1
#
_entry.id   AF-A0A9Q0KTE6-F1
#
_cell.length_a   1.000
_cell.length_b   1.000
_cell.length_c   1.000
_cell.angle_alpha   90.00
_cell.angle_beta   90.00
_cell.angle_gamma   90.00
#
_symmetry.space_group_name_H-M   'P 1'
#
loop_
_entity.id
_entity.type
_entity.pdbx_description
1 polymer ?
#
loop_
_entity_poly.entity_id
_entity_poly.type
_entity_poly.pdbx_seq_one_letter_code
_entity_poly.pdbx_strand_id
1 'polypeptide(L)'
;MENSSKDQRKNRYRIGDSVEVHSKEEGFVGSYYEAKVLEVAKNHVFVIYKTLLSDDESEWLRERVHVSEVRPRPPQLWTSGFHQWDEVDAFDNEGWWVGRICNITESKYYACFNGNINGKDSSSDDDCQKRRRLVDESKYYVYFPNSSGDVIPYSSSQLRLHQEWKNGKWVPSTSCF
;
A
#
# COMPACT_ATOMS: atom_id res chain seq x y z
N MET A 1 -29.62 38.94 19.91
CA MET A 1 -28.30 38.58 20.49
C MET A 1 -28.49 37.15 20.99
N GLU A 2 -27.88 36.11 20.46
CA GLU A 2 -26.54 35.96 19.88
C GLU A 2 -26.53 34.72 18.96
N ASN A 3 -25.89 34.85 17.80
CA ASN A 3 -25.68 33.79 16.82
C ASN A 3 -24.66 32.79 17.36
N SER A 4 -25.05 31.53 17.60
CA SER A 4 -24.09 30.43 17.76
C SER A 4 -23.99 29.66 16.45
N SER A 5 -23.12 30.16 15.58
CA SER A 5 -22.59 29.51 14.39
C SER A 5 -22.17 28.06 14.67
N LYS A 6 -22.98 27.11 14.21
CA LYS A 6 -22.54 25.71 14.06
C LYS A 6 -21.49 25.70 12.95
N ASP A 7 -20.22 25.69 13.33
CA ASP A 7 -19.09 25.48 12.43
C ASP A 7 -19.29 24.12 11.71
N GLN A 8 -19.86 24.18 10.51
CA GLN A 8 -20.02 23.03 9.64
C GLN A 8 -18.62 22.71 9.12
N ARG A 9 -17.95 21.72 9.73
CA ARG A 9 -16.62 21.23 9.34
C ARG A 9 -16.47 21.24 7.82
N LYS A 10 -15.73 22.23 7.33
CA LYS A 10 -15.34 22.34 5.93
C LYS A 10 -14.63 21.05 5.52
N ASN A 11 -14.94 20.53 4.33
CA ASN A 11 -14.26 19.36 3.79
C ASN A 11 -12.75 19.64 3.73
N ARG A 12 -11.94 18.70 4.23
CA ARG A 12 -10.49 18.87 4.38
C ARG A 12 -9.73 18.56 3.09
N TYR A 13 -10.38 17.95 2.11
CA TYR A 13 -9.82 17.59 0.81
C TYR A 13 -9.90 18.74 -0.19
N ARG A 14 -8.98 18.72 -1.16
CA ARG A 14 -8.92 19.63 -2.30
C ARG A 14 -8.92 18.85 -3.60
N ILE A 15 -9.40 19.49 -4.65
CA ILE A 15 -9.27 18.96 -6.01
C ILE A 15 -7.80 18.72 -6.31
N GLY A 16 -7.48 17.53 -6.81
CA GLY A 16 -6.13 17.09 -7.14
C GLY A 16 -5.41 16.29 -6.06
N ASP A 17 -5.93 16.25 -4.83
CA ASP A 17 -5.32 15.46 -3.75
C ASP A 17 -5.25 13.97 -4.11
N SER A 18 -4.11 13.33 -3.82
CA SER A 18 -3.95 11.88 -3.90
C SER A 18 -4.40 11.24 -2.59
N VAL A 19 -5.37 10.33 -2.69
CA VAL A 19 -6.06 9.73 -1.55
C VAL A 19 -6.13 8.22 -1.71
N GLU A 20 -6.49 7.55 -0.63
CA GLU A 20 -6.94 6.16 -0.66
C GLU A 20 -8.41 6.11 -0.23
N VAL A 21 -9.18 5.28 -0.92
CA VAL A 21 -10.58 4.99 -0.59
C VAL A 21 -10.66 3.60 0.03
N HIS A 22 -11.40 3.47 1.14
CA HIS A 22 -11.77 2.19 1.72
C HIS A 22 -13.29 2.03 1.72
N SER A 23 -13.76 0.83 1.41
CA SER A 23 -15.18 0.51 1.44
C SER A 23 -15.51 -0.37 2.65
N LYS A 24 -16.73 -0.19 3.16
CA LYS A 24 -17.31 -1.07 4.18
C LYS A 24 -18.21 -2.15 3.58
N GLU A 25 -18.31 -2.19 2.26
CA GLU A 25 -19.06 -3.20 1.53
C GLU A 25 -18.40 -4.57 1.68
N GLU A 26 -19.24 -5.60 1.78
CA GLU A 26 -18.78 -6.99 1.84
C GLU A 26 -17.92 -7.32 0.62
N GLY A 27 -16.80 -8.02 0.83
CA GLY A 27 -15.81 -8.29 -0.22
C GLY A 27 -14.75 -7.20 -0.40
N PHE A 28 -15.00 -5.96 0.05
CA PHE A 28 -14.03 -4.86 0.01
C PHE A 28 -13.54 -4.42 1.40
N VAL A 29 -14.05 -5.01 2.48
CA VAL A 29 -13.63 -4.70 3.84
C VAL A 29 -12.12 -4.96 4.01
N GLY A 30 -11.39 -3.94 4.46
CA GLY A 30 -9.95 -4.00 4.64
C GLY A 30 -9.14 -3.73 3.37
N SER A 31 -9.77 -3.31 2.27
CA SER A 31 -9.09 -2.86 1.06
C SER A 31 -8.93 -1.33 1.01
N TYR A 32 -7.86 -0.87 0.39
CA TYR A 32 -7.60 0.54 0.10
C TYR A 32 -7.17 0.72 -1.36
N TYR A 33 -7.92 1.52 -2.10
CA TYR A 33 -7.65 1.79 -3.52
C TYR A 33 -7.13 3.21 -3.71
N GLU A 34 -6.03 3.36 -4.45
CA GLU A 34 -5.47 4.68 -4.74
C GLU A 34 -6.37 5.45 -5.71
N ALA A 35 -6.65 6.72 -5.38
CA ALA A 35 -7.49 7.59 -6.17
C ALA A 35 -7.02 9.05 -6.13
N LYS A 36 -7.62 9.89 -6.99
CA LYS A 36 -7.41 11.33 -7.03
C LYS A 36 -8.74 12.07 -6.90
N VAL A 37 -8.78 13.11 -6.07
CA VAL A 37 -9.98 13.94 -5.89
C VAL A 37 -10.21 14.79 -7.14
N LEU A 38 -11.39 14.68 -7.74
CA LEU A 38 -11.85 15.50 -8.87
C LEU A 38 -12.71 16.66 -8.42
N GLU A 39 -13.61 16.42 -7.46
CA GLU A 39 -14.54 17.44 -6.96
C GLU A 39 -14.75 17.27 -5.45
N VAL A 40 -15.06 18.39 -4.79
CA VAL A 40 -15.25 18.45 -3.34
C VAL A 40 -16.63 19.00 -3.04
N ALA A 41 -17.46 18.19 -2.40
CA ALA A 41 -18.74 18.59 -1.83
C ALA A 41 -18.63 18.68 -0.30
N LYS A 42 -19.73 19.03 0.36
CA LYS A 42 -19.77 19.24 1.82
C LYS A 42 -19.30 18.01 2.62
N ASN A 43 -19.84 16.83 2.31
CA ASN A 43 -19.55 15.55 3.00
C ASN A 43 -19.16 14.42 2.04
N HIS A 44 -18.95 14.73 0.76
CA HIS A 44 -18.52 13.78 -0.25
C HIS A 44 -17.40 14.38 -1.07
N VAL A 45 -16.65 13.51 -1.72
CA VAL A 45 -15.74 13.85 -2.81
C VAL A 45 -16.06 12.99 -4.01
N PHE A 46 -15.85 13.52 -5.21
CA PHE A 46 -15.76 12.68 -6.40
C PHE A 46 -14.31 12.32 -6.60
N VAL A 47 -14.02 11.04 -6.77
CA VAL A 47 -12.68 10.53 -6.99
C VAL A 47 -12.60 9.83 -8.34
N ILE A 48 -11.39 9.75 -8.88
CA ILE A 48 -11.05 8.86 -9.99
C ILE A 48 -9.99 7.88 -9.50
N TYR A 49 -10.24 6.59 -9.64
CA TYR A 49 -9.31 5.54 -9.23
C TYR A 49 -8.12 5.49 -10.18
N LYS A 50 -6.97 5.05 -9.67
CA LYS A 50 -5.75 4.90 -10.48
C LYS A 50 -5.65 3.56 -11.21
N THR A 51 -6.34 2.55 -10.70
CA THR A 51 -6.18 1.16 -11.13
C THR A 51 -7.52 0.53 -11.53
N LEU A 52 -8.64 0.98 -10.96
CA LEU A 52 -9.96 0.45 -11.29
C LEU A 52 -10.56 1.13 -12.53
N LEU A 53 -11.12 0.32 -13.44
CA LEU A 53 -11.85 0.77 -14.64
C LEU A 53 -13.36 0.78 -14.41
N SER A 54 -14.09 1.50 -15.27
CA SER A 54 -15.55 1.43 -15.36
C SER A 54 -16.03 0.03 -15.78
N ASP A 55 -17.33 -0.24 -15.62
CA ASP A 55 -17.96 -1.53 -15.99
C ASP A 55 -17.76 -1.92 -17.46
N ASP A 56 -17.60 -0.93 -18.34
CA ASP A 56 -17.33 -1.12 -19.77
C ASP A 56 -15.83 -1.08 -20.13
N GLU A 57 -14.97 -1.01 -19.11
CA GLU A 57 -13.51 -0.95 -19.20
C GLU A 57 -12.97 0.20 -20.07
N SER A 58 -13.80 1.22 -20.35
CA SER A 58 -13.47 2.29 -21.30
C SER A 58 -12.70 3.44 -20.66
N GLU A 59 -12.90 3.68 -19.37
CA GLU A 59 -12.25 4.74 -18.62
C GLU A 59 -11.94 4.32 -17.18
N TRP A 60 -11.15 5.13 -16.48
CA TRP A 60 -10.91 4.93 -15.05
C TRP A 60 -12.19 5.20 -14.26
N LEU A 61 -12.49 4.31 -13.31
CA LEU A 61 -13.69 4.39 -12.49
C LEU A 61 -13.74 5.72 -11.73
N ARG A 62 -14.89 6.38 -11.82
CA ARG A 62 -15.22 7.58 -11.06
C ARG A 62 -16.34 7.29 -10.09
N GLU A 63 -16.18 7.73 -8.86
CA GLU A 63 -17.14 7.43 -7.81
C GLU A 63 -17.35 8.61 -6.87
N ARG A 64 -18.57 8.75 -6.35
CA ARG A 64 -18.90 9.68 -5.28
C ARG A 64 -18.77 8.97 -3.93
N VAL A 65 -17.77 9.36 -3.15
CA VAL A 65 -17.40 8.68 -1.91
C VAL A 65 -17.63 9.59 -0.70
N HIS A 66 -18.09 9.03 0.42
CA HIS A 66 -18.25 9.80 1.65
C HIS A 66 -16.89 10.14 2.28
N VAL A 67 -16.73 11.33 2.85
CA VAL A 67 -15.41 11.78 3.39
C VAL A 67 -14.83 10.90 4.52
N SER A 68 -15.64 10.03 5.14
CA SER A 68 -15.17 9.04 6.13
C SER A 68 -14.50 7.81 5.53
N GLU A 69 -14.77 7.54 4.25
CA GLU A 69 -14.23 6.43 3.46
C GLU A 69 -12.96 6.84 2.71
N VAL A 70 -12.55 8.10 2.85
CA VAL A 70 -11.37 8.65 2.21
C VAL A 70 -10.33 8.99 3.27
N ARG A 71 -9.08 8.63 2.99
CA ARG A 71 -7.88 9.06 3.74
C ARG A 71 -6.82 9.60 2.78
N PRO A 72 -5.87 10.43 3.23
CA PRO A 72 -4.70 10.76 2.41
C PRO A 72 -3.91 9.49 2.03
N ARG A 73 -2.93 9.62 1.14
CA ARG A 73 -1.97 8.53 0.92
C ARG A 73 -1.06 8.36 2.14
N PRO A 74 -0.82 7.13 2.65
CA PRO A 74 0.08 6.92 3.77
C PRO A 74 1.53 7.31 3.42
N PRO A 75 2.29 7.83 4.39
CA PRO A 75 3.70 8.10 4.21
C PRO A 75 4.43 6.78 3.91
N GLN A 76 5.40 6.83 3.01
CA GLN A 76 6.23 5.67 2.72
C GLN A 76 7.20 5.47 3.88
N LEU A 77 6.98 4.42 4.68
CA LEU A 77 7.88 4.02 5.75
C LEU A 77 8.89 3.01 5.18
N TRP A 78 10.17 3.33 5.32
CA TRP A 78 11.23 2.37 5.03
C TRP A 78 11.28 1.35 6.15
N THR A 79 11.14 0.08 5.82
CA THR A 79 11.33 -1.01 6.78
C THR A 79 12.52 -1.87 6.37
N SER A 80 13.31 -2.32 7.36
CA SER A 80 14.42 -3.26 7.14
C SER A 80 13.95 -4.71 6.91
N GLY A 81 12.64 -4.94 7.03
CA GLY A 81 11.97 -6.23 6.95
C GLY A 81 10.65 -6.14 7.71
N PHE A 82 9.92 -7.25 7.78
CA PHE A 82 8.74 -7.33 8.62
C PHE A 82 8.92 -8.44 9.65
N HIS A 83 8.21 -8.35 10.76
CA HIS A 83 8.23 -9.33 11.82
C HIS A 83 6.95 -10.14 11.82
N GLN A 84 7.01 -11.32 12.43
CA GLN A 84 5.82 -12.10 12.67
C GLN A 84 4.84 -11.26 13.51
N TRP A 85 3.56 -11.34 13.16
CA TRP A 85 2.44 -10.61 13.76
C TRP A 85 2.34 -9.13 13.40
N ASP A 86 3.26 -8.58 12.61
CA ASP A 86 3.08 -7.24 12.04
C ASP A 86 1.80 -7.21 11.20
N GLU A 87 1.00 -6.17 11.42
CA GLU A 87 -0.11 -5.84 10.53
C GLU A 87 0.42 -5.03 9.35
N VAL A 88 0.10 -5.51 8.16
CA VAL A 88 0.62 -5.00 6.88
C VAL A 88 -0.52 -4.77 5.91
N ASP A 89 -0.31 -3.89 4.95
CA ASP A 89 -1.10 -3.89 3.73
C ASP A 89 -0.33 -4.66 2.65
N ALA A 90 -0.97 -5.64 2.03
CA ALA A 90 -0.45 -6.35 0.85
C ALA A 90 -1.07 -5.80 -0.43
N PHE A 91 -0.23 -5.50 -1.42
CA PHE A 91 -0.71 -5.04 -2.73
C PHE A 91 -1.13 -6.22 -3.59
N ASP A 92 -2.43 -6.34 -3.82
CA ASP A 92 -3.05 -7.43 -4.59
C ASP A 92 -4.39 -6.96 -5.18
N ASN A 93 -4.82 -7.53 -6.31
CA ASN A 93 -6.04 -7.13 -7.02
C ASN A 93 -6.21 -5.61 -7.10
N GLU A 94 -5.15 -4.91 -7.52
CA GLU A 94 -5.15 -3.46 -7.76
C GLU A 94 -5.35 -2.55 -6.53
N GLY A 95 -5.35 -3.14 -5.34
CA GLY A 95 -5.54 -2.45 -4.06
C GLY A 95 -4.58 -2.93 -2.97
N TRP A 96 -4.64 -2.25 -1.83
CA TRP A 96 -3.89 -2.58 -0.62
C TRP A 96 -4.81 -3.28 0.38
N TRP A 97 -4.50 -4.50 0.79
CA TRP A 97 -5.33 -5.34 1.64
C TRP A 97 -4.71 -5.52 3.02
N VAL A 98 -5.45 -5.19 4.07
CA VAL A 98 -5.01 -5.40 5.45
C VAL A 98 -4.90 -6.89 5.74
N GLY A 99 -3.71 -7.31 6.15
CA GLY A 99 -3.44 -8.65 6.62
C GLY A 99 -2.40 -8.66 7.72
N ARG A 100 -2.11 -9.85 8.24
CA ARG A 100 -1.13 -10.05 9.31
C ARG A 100 -0.09 -11.07 8.90
N ILE A 101 1.18 -10.78 9.16
CA ILE A 101 2.24 -11.75 8.91
C ILE A 101 2.13 -12.90 9.91
N CYS A 102 1.97 -14.12 9.41
CA CYS A 102 1.90 -15.31 10.24
C CYS A 102 3.16 -16.17 10.13
N ASN A 103 3.93 -16.06 9.04
CA ASN A 103 5.17 -16.79 8.85
C ASN A 103 6.14 -16.01 7.93
N ILE A 104 7.44 -16.27 8.08
CA ILE A 104 8.51 -15.65 7.30
C ILE A 104 9.51 -16.74 6.90
N THR A 105 9.81 -16.81 5.60
CA THR A 105 10.91 -17.61 5.08
C THR A 105 11.98 -16.66 4.57
N GLU A 106 13.11 -16.57 5.26
CA GLU A 106 14.24 -15.74 4.83
C GLU A 106 15.11 -16.48 3.83
N SER A 107 15.33 -15.87 2.66
CA SER A 107 16.24 -16.40 1.64
C SER A 107 17.00 -15.25 1.00
N LYS A 108 18.24 -15.05 1.45
CA LYS A 108 19.12 -13.98 0.97
C LYS A 108 20.44 -14.56 0.51
N TYR A 109 20.82 -14.28 -0.73
CA TYR A 109 22.08 -14.78 -1.29
C TYR A 109 22.73 -13.74 -2.21
N TYR A 110 24.03 -13.83 -2.40
CA TYR A 110 24.75 -13.00 -3.36
C TYR A 110 24.79 -13.71 -4.71
N ALA A 111 24.12 -13.15 -5.71
CA ALA A 111 24.24 -13.62 -7.09
C ALA A 111 25.38 -12.90 -7.79
N CYS A 112 26.28 -13.68 -8.41
CA CYS A 112 27.25 -13.17 -9.36
C CYS A 112 26.61 -13.18 -10.76
N PHE A 113 26.50 -12.01 -11.39
CA PHE A 113 26.05 -11.92 -12.78
C PHE A 113 27.28 -11.85 -13.69
N ASN A 114 27.50 -12.90 -14.48
CA ASN A 114 28.50 -12.88 -15.54
C ASN A 114 27.95 -11.99 -16.66
N GLY A 115 28.22 -10.68 -16.57
CA GLY A 115 27.92 -9.75 -17.65
C GLY A 115 28.63 -10.20 -18.93
N ASN A 116 27.91 -10.17 -20.05
CA ASN A 116 28.44 -10.53 -21.37
C ASN A 116 29.67 -9.65 -21.68
N ILE A 117 30.86 -10.22 -21.50
CA ILE A 117 32.13 -9.60 -21.85
C ILE A 117 32.26 -9.66 -23.37
N ASN A 118 31.84 -8.59 -24.05
CA ASN A 118 32.43 -8.29 -25.35
C ASN A 118 33.93 -8.12 -25.10
N GLY A 119 34.69 -9.11 -25.59
CA GLY A 119 36.00 -9.51 -25.09
C GLY A 119 36.94 -8.38 -24.73
N LYS A 120 37.51 -8.47 -23.53
CA LYS A 120 38.85 -8.00 -23.19
C LYS A 120 39.31 -8.77 -21.96
N ASP A 121 40.17 -9.74 -22.23
CA ASP A 121 40.86 -10.54 -21.23
C ASP A 121 41.73 -9.64 -20.36
N SER A 122 41.44 -9.59 -19.07
CA SER A 122 42.45 -9.37 -18.02
C SER A 122 41.86 -9.88 -16.71
N SER A 123 42.12 -11.17 -16.48
CA SER A 123 41.84 -11.86 -15.23
C SER A 123 42.62 -11.20 -14.09
N SER A 124 41.91 -10.59 -13.16
CA SER A 124 42.35 -10.51 -11.78
C SER A 124 41.22 -11.08 -10.91
N ASP A 125 41.54 -12.04 -10.06
CA ASP A 125 40.57 -12.73 -9.19
C ASP A 125 39.84 -11.77 -8.21
N ASP A 126 40.33 -10.54 -8.10
CA ASP A 126 39.77 -9.45 -7.29
C ASP A 126 38.53 -8.76 -7.92
N ASP A 127 38.21 -8.97 -9.22
CA ASP A 127 37.03 -8.34 -9.86
C ASP A 127 35.70 -9.07 -9.55
N CYS A 128 35.76 -10.36 -9.18
CA CYS A 128 34.57 -11.16 -8.89
C CYS A 128 33.78 -10.67 -7.67
N GLN A 129 34.45 -10.06 -6.69
CA GLN A 129 33.79 -9.51 -5.49
C GLN A 129 32.96 -8.26 -5.78
N LYS A 130 33.27 -7.49 -6.84
CA LYS A 130 32.58 -6.21 -7.14
C LYS A 130 31.26 -6.36 -7.89
N ARG A 131 30.92 -7.56 -8.37
CA ARG A 131 29.71 -7.84 -9.16
C ARG A 131 28.66 -8.69 -8.44
N ARG A 132 28.79 -8.84 -7.11
CA ARG A 132 27.81 -9.56 -6.29
C ARG A 132 26.62 -8.65 -5.99
N ARG A 133 25.45 -9.02 -6.50
CA ARG A 133 24.18 -8.37 -6.13
C ARG A 133 23.49 -9.21 -5.07
N LEU A 134 23.08 -8.58 -3.97
CA LEU A 134 22.21 -9.23 -3.00
C LEU A 134 20.85 -9.50 -3.67
N VAL A 135 20.46 -10.76 -3.70
CA VAL A 135 19.13 -11.20 -4.08
C VAL A 135 18.40 -11.53 -2.80
N ASP A 136 17.30 -10.82 -2.57
CA ASP A 136 16.38 -11.07 -1.46
C ASP A 136 15.12 -11.75 -2.02
N GLU A 137 15.02 -13.05 -1.77
CA GLU A 137 13.87 -13.88 -2.10
C GLU A 137 13.03 -14.21 -0.87
N SER A 138 13.21 -13.46 0.23
CA SER A 138 12.43 -13.67 1.44
C SER A 138 10.94 -13.55 1.16
N LYS A 139 10.17 -14.49 1.73
CA LYS A 139 8.71 -14.56 1.60
C LYS A 139 8.05 -14.29 2.94
N TYR A 140 7.04 -13.44 2.91
CA TYR A 140 6.19 -13.09 4.04
C TYR A 140 4.82 -13.67 3.79
N TYR A 141 4.39 -14.59 4.64
CA TYR A 141 3.07 -15.21 4.55
C TYR A 141 2.07 -14.35 5.31
N VAL A 142 1.12 -13.77 4.58
CA VAL A 142 0.13 -12.85 5.10
C VAL A 142 -1.21 -13.56 5.19
N TYR A 143 -1.79 -13.54 6.38
CA TYR A 143 -3.13 -14.03 6.69
C TYR A 143 -4.14 -12.88 6.57
N PHE A 144 -5.26 -13.10 5.87
CA PHE A 144 -6.30 -12.08 5.65
C PHE A 144 -7.61 -12.42 6.38
N PRO A 145 -7.80 -11.98 7.63
CA PRO A 145 -8.99 -12.32 8.41
C PRO A 145 -10.27 -11.61 7.92
N ASN A 146 -10.14 -10.47 7.24
CA ASN A 146 -11.27 -9.62 6.84
C ASN A 146 -11.77 -9.87 5.41
N SER A 147 -11.11 -10.75 4.65
CA SER A 147 -11.50 -11.11 3.28
C SER A 147 -11.81 -12.61 3.18
N SER A 148 -10.88 -13.44 2.70
CA SER A 148 -11.08 -14.86 2.42
C SER A 148 -10.66 -15.81 3.55
N GLY A 149 -9.85 -15.33 4.50
CA GLY A 149 -9.19 -16.20 5.48
C GLY A 149 -7.98 -16.96 4.92
N ASP A 150 -7.51 -16.61 3.72
CA ASP A 150 -6.36 -17.25 3.10
C ASP A 150 -5.03 -16.81 3.70
N VAL A 151 -4.00 -17.60 3.44
CA VAL A 151 -2.60 -17.27 3.70
C VAL A 151 -1.84 -17.24 2.37
N ILE A 152 -1.31 -16.08 2.00
CA ILE A 152 -0.67 -15.86 0.69
C ILE A 152 0.77 -15.37 0.88
N PRO A 153 1.76 -15.90 0.13
CA PRO A 153 3.15 -15.46 0.24
C PRO A 153 3.43 -14.22 -0.64
N TYR A 154 4.01 -13.18 -0.04
CA TYR A 154 4.42 -11.94 -0.71
C TYR A 154 5.92 -11.68 -0.57
N SER A 155 6.50 -10.91 -1.51
CA SER A 155 7.82 -10.30 -1.32
C SER A 155 7.70 -9.00 -0.51
N SER A 156 8.80 -8.54 0.09
CA SER A 156 8.83 -7.26 0.82
C SER A 156 8.37 -6.07 -0.02
N SER A 157 8.59 -6.10 -1.34
CA SER A 157 8.18 -5.02 -2.26
C SER A 157 6.68 -4.91 -2.48
N GLN A 158 5.92 -5.96 -2.13
CA GLN A 158 4.46 -5.98 -2.24
C GLN A 158 3.77 -5.63 -0.91
N LEU A 159 4.55 -5.39 0.15
CA LEU A 159 4.03 -5.13 1.49
C LEU A 159 4.40 -3.71 1.94
N ARG A 160 3.55 -3.14 2.79
CA ARG A 160 3.86 -1.95 3.59
C ARG A 160 3.28 -2.13 4.99
N LEU A 161 3.86 -1.45 5.99
CA LEU A 161 3.27 -1.46 7.33
C LEU A 161 1.88 -0.84 7.31
N HIS A 162 0.93 -1.49 7.97
CA HIS A 162 -0.42 -0.96 8.08
C HIS A 162 -0.42 0.31 8.94
N GLN A 163 -1.13 1.33 8.45
CA GLN A 163 -1.30 2.59 9.17
C GLN A 163 -2.77 3.01 9.12
N GLU A 164 -3.25 3.58 10.22
CA GLU A 164 -4.58 4.16 10.29
C GLU A 164 -4.50 5.69 10.23
N TRP A 165 -5.52 6.29 9.61
CA TRP A 165 -5.68 7.75 9.59
C TRP A 165 -6.67 8.17 10.67
N LYS A 166 -6.17 8.61 11.83
CA LYS A 166 -6.97 8.99 12.99
C LYS A 166 -6.72 10.45 13.37
N ASN A 167 -7.79 11.22 13.52
CA ASN A 167 -7.75 12.63 13.96
C ASN A 167 -6.78 13.53 13.17
N GLY A 168 -6.61 13.27 11.87
CA GLY A 168 -5.72 14.06 11.01
C GLY A 168 -4.24 13.69 11.12
N LYS A 169 -3.91 12.52 11.67
CA LYS A 169 -2.55 11.99 11.78
C LYS A 169 -2.52 10.52 11.38
N TRP A 170 -1.39 10.10 10.81
CA TRP A 170 -1.09 8.70 10.61
C TRP A 170 -0.63 8.09 11.92
N VAL A 171 -1.22 6.97 12.30
CA VAL A 171 -0.76 6.15 13.41
C VAL A 171 -0.38 4.78 12.86
N PRO A 172 0.77 4.21 13.24
CA PRO A 172 1.05 2.81 12.95
C PRO A 172 -0.04 1.94 13.54
N SER A 173 -0.37 0.83 12.89
CA SER A 173 -1.19 -0.15 13.57
C SER A 173 -0.45 -0.62 14.82
N THR A 174 -1.11 -0.53 15.95
CA THR A 174 -0.60 -1.12 17.18
C THR A 174 -0.81 -2.62 17.08
N SER A 175 0.24 -3.36 16.74
CA SER A 175 0.32 -4.76 17.14
C SER A 175 0.17 -4.78 18.68
N CYS A 176 -0.90 -5.39 19.18
CA CYS A 176 -1.09 -5.59 20.61
C CYS A 176 0.14 -6.29 21.22
N PHE A 177 0.51 -5.82 22.42
CA PHE A 177 1.56 -6.22 23.36
C PHE A 177 2.16 -7.62 23.26
#